data_AF-A0A7C3B4S9-F1
#
_entry.id   AF-A0A7C3B4S9-F1
#
_cell.length_a   1.000
_cell.length_b   1.000
_cell.length_c   1.000
_cell.angle_alpha   90.00
_cell.angle_beta   90.00
_cell.angle_gamma   90.00
#
_symmetry.space_group_name_H-M   'P 1'
#
loop_
_entity.id
_entity.type
_entity.pdbx_description
1 polymer ?
#
loop_
_entity_poly.entity_id
_entity_poly.type
_entity_poly.pdbx_seq_one_letter_code
_entity_poly.pdbx_strand_id
1 'polypeptide(L)'
;MDMLAQVKFFTPDSNWTWYATKFDGQDIFFGLVAGLEVELGYFSLSELQEVRGPWGLPIERDLHFEPQTLRVLIKKHKHERLRQISCSKLKMK
;
A
#
# COMPACT_ATOMS: atom_id res chain seq x y z
N MET A 1 16.28 8.58 -0.79
CA MET A 1 14.84 8.86 -0.49
C MET A 1 14.53 8.04 0.73
N ASP A 2 14.88 8.61 1.88
CA ASP A 2 15.16 7.89 3.12
C ASP A 2 14.05 8.10 4.15
N MET A 3 12.89 8.54 3.66
CA MET A 3 11.66 8.59 4.43
C MET A 3 11.27 7.19 4.88
N LEU A 4 10.93 7.06 6.16
CA LEU A 4 10.48 5.82 6.77
C LEU A 4 8.95 5.79 6.79
N ALA A 5 8.38 4.75 6.22
CA ALA A 5 7.00 4.40 6.46
C ALA A 5 6.90 3.80 7.87
N GLN A 6 6.08 4.40 8.72
CA GLN A 6 5.86 3.98 10.10
C GLN A 6 4.68 3.00 10.21
N VAL A 7 3.68 3.16 9.34
CA VAL A 7 2.42 2.42 9.40
C VAL A 7 2.11 1.87 8.02
N LYS A 8 1.51 0.68 7.99
CA LYS A 8 0.98 0.05 6.79
C LYS A 8 -0.50 -0.25 6.97
N PHE A 9 -1.29 0.15 5.98
CA PHE A 9 -2.70 -0.20 5.82
C PHE A 9 -2.85 -1.05 4.57
N PHE A 10 -3.77 -2.02 4.57
CA PHE A 10 -3.99 -2.87 3.41
C PHE A 10 -5.44 -3.34 3.35
N THR A 11 -5.89 -3.65 2.14
CA THR A 11 -7.17 -4.34 1.94
C THR A 11 -6.95 -5.86 2.02
N PRO A 12 -7.69 -6.60 2.86
CA PRO A 12 -7.56 -8.06 2.94
C PRO A 12 -8.06 -8.80 1.68
N ASP A 13 -8.99 -8.19 0.95
CA ASP A 13 -9.72 -8.74 -0.20
C ASP A 13 -9.32 -8.11 -1.54
N SER A 14 -8.33 -7.22 -1.55
CA SER A 14 -7.78 -6.65 -2.79
C SER A 14 -6.29 -6.36 -2.65
N ASN A 15 -5.64 -5.95 -3.75
CA ASN A 15 -4.19 -5.76 -3.79
C ASN A 15 -3.78 -4.30 -3.56
N TRP A 16 -4.47 -3.61 -2.64
CA TRP A 16 -4.17 -2.22 -2.29
C TRP A 16 -3.43 -2.14 -0.96
N THR A 17 -2.43 -1.27 -0.89
CA THR A 17 -1.64 -1.06 0.31
C THR A 17 -1.22 0.40 0.40
N TRP A 18 -1.36 0.98 1.58
CA TRP A 18 -0.93 2.34 1.90
C TRP A 18 0.14 2.30 2.97
N TYR A 19 1.18 3.09 2.82
CA TYR A 19 2.26 3.21 3.78
C TYR A 19 2.38 4.66 4.23
N ALA A 20 2.10 4.95 5.49
CA ALA A 20 2.15 6.30 6.01
C ALA A 20 3.56 6.64 6.51
N THR A 21 4.09 7.78 6.05
CA THR A 21 5.36 8.37 6.49
C THR A 21 5.13 9.53 7.45
N LYS A 22 4.13 10.37 7.17
CA LYS A 22 3.75 11.49 8.02
C LYS A 22 2.26 11.45 8.29
N PHE A 23 1.86 12.00 9.42
CA PHE A 23 0.48 12.21 9.81
C PHE A 23 0.35 13.63 10.33
N ASP A 24 -0.72 14.31 9.98
CA ASP A 24 -1.04 15.66 10.47
C ASP A 24 -1.55 15.67 11.92
N GLY A 25 -1.84 14.50 12.50
CA GLY A 25 -2.39 14.33 13.84
C GLY A 25 -3.92 14.35 13.89
N GLN A 26 -4.59 14.55 12.76
CA GLN A 26 -6.04 14.68 12.66
C GLN A 26 -6.62 13.65 11.71
N ASP A 27 -6.25 13.67 10.43
CA ASP A 27 -6.89 12.83 9.41
C ASP A 27 -5.96 12.52 8.22
N ILE A 28 -5.11 13.47 7.81
CA ILE A 28 -4.33 13.33 6.59
C ILE A 28 -2.99 12.64 6.85
N PHE A 29 -2.78 11.54 6.13
CA PHE A 29 -1.49 10.89 5.99
C PHE A 29 -0.80 11.31 4.69
N PHE A 30 0.54 11.28 4.72
CA PHE A 30 1.37 11.34 3.53
C PHE A 30 2.23 10.09 3.45
N GLY A 31 2.28 9.48 2.27
CA GLY A 31 3.20 8.38 2.02
C GLY A 31 2.97 7.64 0.71
N LEU A 32 3.28 6.35 0.69
CA LEU A 32 3.25 5.53 -0.52
C LEU A 32 1.90 4.84 -0.66
N VAL A 33 1.29 4.97 -1.83
CA VAL A 33 0.09 4.26 -2.23
C VAL A 33 0.49 3.23 -3.28
N ALA A 34 0.23 1.96 -3.00
CA ALA A 34 0.49 0.84 -3.89
C ALA A 34 -0.84 0.16 -4.23
N GLY A 35 -1.34 0.42 -5.44
CA GLY A 35 -2.57 -0.18 -5.96
C GLY A 35 -2.35 -0.61 -7.41
N LEU A 36 -3.00 0.09 -8.34
CA LEU A 36 -2.75 -0.08 -9.78
C LEU A 36 -1.34 0.39 -10.17
N GLU A 37 -0.92 1.50 -9.55
CA GLU A 37 0.40 2.09 -9.67
C GLU A 37 1.01 2.32 -8.28
N VAL A 38 2.31 2.60 -8.25
CA VAL A 38 3.06 2.82 -7.01
C VAL A 38 3.47 4.28 -6.99
N GLU A 39 2.79 5.07 -6.17
CA GLU A 39 2.89 6.53 -6.17
C GLU A 39 3.02 7.09 -4.75
N LEU A 40 3.54 8.31 -4.64
CA LEU A 40 3.55 9.06 -3.38
C LEU A 40 2.42 10.07 -3.38
N GLY A 41 1.61 10.08 -2.33
CA GLY A 41 0.43 10.92 -2.25
C GLY A 41 -0.07 11.11 -0.83
N TYR A 42 -1.13 11.90 -0.74
CA TYR A 42 -1.90 12.12 0.47
C TYR A 42 -3.14 11.22 0.45
N PHE A 43 -3.56 10.78 1.63
CA PHE A 43 -4.78 10.00 1.83
C PHE A 43 -5.29 10.22 3.26
N SER A 44 -6.60 10.17 3.46
CA SER A 44 -7.20 10.42 4.78
C SER A 44 -7.51 9.12 5.54
N LEU A 45 -7.45 9.18 6.87
CA LEU A 45 -7.85 8.08 7.74
C LEU A 45 -9.35 7.81 7.61
N SER A 46 -10.16 8.87 7.57
CA SER A 46 -11.60 8.83 7.42
C SER A 46 -12.02 8.08 6.13
N GLU A 47 -11.41 8.41 4.99
CA GLU A 47 -11.66 7.70 3.73
C GLU A 47 -11.26 6.24 3.84
N LEU A 48 -10.08 5.94 4.39
CA LEU A 48 -9.63 4.55 4.55
C LEU A 48 -10.60 3.73 5.44
N GLN A 49 -11.21 4.34 6.44
CA GLN A 49 -12.19 3.69 7.31
C GLN A 49 -13.55 3.44 6.63
N GLU A 50 -13.91 4.24 5.62
CA GLU A 50 -15.15 4.10 4.85
C GLU A 50 -15.00 3.16 3.66
N VAL A 51 -13.79 3.08 3.07
CA VAL A 51 -13.52 2.20 1.92
C VAL A 51 -13.78 0.74 2.27
N ARG A 52 -14.48 0.07 1.36
CA ARG A 52 -14.75 -1.38 1.41
C ARG A 52 -14.19 -2.01 0.16
N GLY A 53 -13.48 -3.12 0.34
CA GLY A 53 -13.00 -3.90 -0.79
C GLY A 53 -14.12 -4.68 -1.48
N PRO A 54 -13.79 -5.48 -2.51
CA PRO A 54 -14.77 -6.20 -3.33
C PRO A 54 -15.66 -7.16 -2.53
N TRP A 55 -15.20 -7.64 -1.39
CA TRP A 55 -15.94 -8.57 -0.52
C TRP A 55 -16.56 -7.85 0.69
N GLY A 56 -16.57 -6.52 0.67
CA GLY A 56 -17.11 -5.71 1.76
C GLY A 56 -16.21 -5.67 2.99
N LEU A 57 -14.95 -6.13 2.89
CA LEU A 57 -14.02 -6.06 4.03
C LEU A 57 -13.45 -4.65 4.17
N PRO A 58 -13.29 -4.14 5.40
CA PRO A 58 -12.66 -2.85 5.65
C PRO A 58 -11.15 -2.93 5.42
N ILE A 59 -10.52 -1.77 5.27
CA ILE A 59 -9.07 -1.65 5.30
C ILE A 59 -8.57 -1.92 6.72
N GLU A 60 -7.49 -2.69 6.83
CA GLU A 60 -6.87 -3.06 8.10
C GLU A 60 -5.50 -2.42 8.28
N ARG A 61 -5.12 -2.19 9.54
CA ARG A 61 -3.78 -1.76 9.93
C ARG A 61 -2.93 -2.98 10.26
N ASP A 62 -1.77 -3.09 9.64
CA ASP A 62 -0.81 -4.15 9.93
C ASP A 62 -0.07 -3.85 11.25
N LEU A 63 -0.36 -4.62 12.30
CA LEU A 63 0.24 -4.48 13.63
C LEU A 63 1.69 -5.01 13.70
N HIS A 64 2.08 -5.86 12.75
CA HIS A 64 3.40 -6.48 12.70
C HIS A 64 4.31 -5.82 11.66
N PHE A 65 3.85 -4.70 11.08
CA PHE A 65 4.66 -3.95 10.13
C PHE A 65 5.84 -3.30 10.83
N GLU A 66 7.04 -3.72 10.45
CA GLU A 66 8.28 -3.05 10.84
C GLU A 66 8.51 -1.83 9.93
N PRO A 67 8.89 -0.66 10.47
CA PRO A 67 9.16 0.51 9.67
C PRO A 67 10.22 0.26 8.59
N GLN A 68 9.89 0.61 7.34
CA GLN A 68 10.78 0.45 6.19
C GLN A 68 10.93 1.73 5.40
N THR A 69 12.06 1.89 4.71
CA THR A 69 12.26 3.05 3.82
C THR A 69 11.36 2.96 2.59
N LEU A 70 10.88 4.11 2.11
CA LEU A 70 10.09 4.19 0.88
C LEU A 70 10.83 3.56 -0.30
N ARG A 71 12.16 3.68 -0.36
CA ARG A 71 13.00 3.03 -1.38
C ARG A 71 12.82 1.52 -1.40
N VAL A 72 12.82 0.87 -0.24
CA VAL A 72 12.64 -0.59 -0.12
C VAL A 72 11.23 -0.99 -0.55
N LEU A 73 10.21 -0.26 -0.08
CA LEU A 73 8.80 -0.52 -0.40
C LEU A 73 8.48 -0.35 -1.89
N ILE A 74 8.98 0.70 -2.53
CA ILE A 74 8.84 0.91 -3.97
C ILE A 74 9.48 -0.23 -4.76
N LYS A 75 10.69 -0.66 -4.36
CA LYS A 75 11.38 -1.78 -5.01
C LYS A 75 10.59 -3.09 -4.86
N LYS A 76 10.02 -3.34 -3.67
CA LYS A 76 9.19 -4.50 -3.37
C LYS A 76 7.98 -4.57 -4.32
N HIS A 77 7.18 -3.52 -4.40
CA HIS A 77 5.97 -3.53 -5.23
C HIS A 77 6.25 -3.50 -6.74
N LYS A 78 7.34 -2.87 -7.19
CA LYS A 78 7.78 -2.98 -8.58
C LYS A 78 8.14 -4.43 -8.95
N HIS A 79 8.83 -5.14 -8.04
CA HIS A 79 9.25 -6.53 -8.27
C HIS A 79 8.07 -7.51 -8.25
N GLU A 80 7.12 -7.31 -7.34
CA GLU A 80 5.88 -8.11 -7.28
C GLU A 80 5.08 -7.99 -8.59
N ARG A 81 4.95 -6.78 -9.13
CA ARG A 81 4.29 -6.56 -10.43
C ARG A 81 5.03 -7.24 -11.58
N LEU A 82 6.36 -7.15 -11.63
CA LEU A 82 7.17 -7.83 -12.66
C LEU A 82 7.02 -9.35 -12.60
N ARG A 83 6.97 -9.93 -11.39
CA ARG A 83 6.71 -11.37 -11.20
C ARG A 83 5.32 -11.78 -11.67
N GLN A 84 4.30 -10.98 -11.37
CA GLN A 84 2.95 -11.24 -11.85
C GLN A 84 2.90 -11.22 -13.39
N ILE A 85 3.48 -10.21 -14.04
CA ILE A 85 3.53 -10.14 -15.51
C ILE A 85 4.25 -11.36 -16.12
N SER A 86 5.39 -11.75 -15.53
CA SER A 86 6.17 -12.91 -15.99
C SER A 86 5.40 -14.22 -15.86
N CYS A 87 4.68 -14.43 -14.76
CA CYS A 87 3.89 -15.65 -14.53
C CYS A 87 2.62 -15.70 -15.42
N SER A 88 1.96 -14.56 -15.64
CA SER A 88 0.79 -14.48 -16.54
C SER A 88 1.16 -14.80 -17.99
N LYS A 89 2.34 -14.38 -18.44
CA LYS A 89 2.84 -14.64 -19.79
C LYS A 89 3.23 -16.10 -20.02
N LEU A 90 3.54 -16.84 -18.96
CA LEU A 90 3.86 -18.27 -19.01
C LEU A 90 2.61 -19.16 -19.03
N LYS A 91 1.48 -18.70 -18.47
CA LYS A 91 0.19 -19.43 -18.47
C LYS A 91 -0.62 -19.29 -19.76
N MET A 92 -0.23 -18.41 -20.68
CA MET A 92 -0.90 -18.20 -21.98
C MET A 92 -0.15 -18.81 -23.17
N LYS A 93 0.74 -19.77 -22.91
CA LYS A 93 1.43 -20.57 -23.93
C LYS A 93 1.13 -22.04 -23.72
#